data_AF-A0A9E1U4D5-F1
#
_entry.id   AF-A0A9E1U4D5-F1
#
_cell.length_a   1.000
_cell.length_b   1.000
_cell.length_c   1.000
_cell.angle_alpha   90.00
_cell.angle_beta   90.00
_cell.angle_gamma   90.00
#
_symmetry.space_group_name_H-M   'P 1'
#
loop_
_entity.id
_entity.type
_entity.pdbx_description
1 polymer ?
#
loop_
_entity_poly.entity_id
_entity_poly.type
_entity_poly.pdbx_seq_one_letter_code
_entity_poly.pdbx_strand_id
1 'polypeptide(L)'
;MNNLTIGQKLTLSFLTLVILILVTGSAGYYGITQLNERLAYVTGPAWDTADGAMEGTIAVQQQMNAILEIVQGKEPERYEQQIQKALIFGQQAFDRVFESELLEADVITNLKKQVSGYQDLRDPILAKNEEFQEYDRQLRASFETFRSLMVQVEEFGDGAVEELENNPDTPIT
;
A
#
# COMPACT_ATOMS: atom_id res chain seq x y z
N MET A 1 44.76 -52.71 47.12
CA MET A 1 43.59 -52.08 46.48
C MET A 1 42.41 -52.26 47.41
N ASN A 2 41.93 -51.20 48.07
CA ASN A 2 40.78 -51.30 48.97
C ASN A 2 39.54 -51.67 48.15
N ASN A 3 38.95 -52.82 48.44
CA ASN A 3 37.68 -53.21 47.86
C ASN A 3 36.57 -52.36 48.49
N LEU A 4 35.95 -51.51 47.67
CA LEU A 4 34.79 -50.71 48.08
C LEU A 4 33.70 -51.64 48.65
N THR A 5 33.12 -51.24 49.77
CA THR A 5 32.00 -51.97 50.38
C THR A 5 30.77 -51.89 49.48
N ILE A 6 29.84 -52.85 49.61
CA ILE A 6 28.61 -52.89 48.80
C ILE A 6 27.80 -51.59 48.94
N GLY A 7 27.76 -51.01 50.16
CA GLY A 7 27.12 -49.72 50.42
C GLY A 7 27.75 -48.57 49.64
N GLN A 8 29.09 -48.49 49.59
CA GLN A 8 29.79 -47.45 48.81
C GLN A 8 29.54 -47.57 47.31
N LYS A 9 29.45 -48.80 46.77
CA LYS A 9 29.13 -49.03 45.35
C LYS A 9 27.70 -48.57 45.02
N LEU A 10 26.72 -48.88 45.88
CA LEU A 10 25.35 -48.41 45.73
C LEU A 10 25.26 -46.89 45.78
N THR A 11 25.90 -46.24 46.76
CA THR A 11 25.93 -44.78 46.86
C THR A 11 26.55 -44.14 45.62
N LEU A 12 27.66 -44.69 45.11
CA LEU A 12 28.30 -44.19 43.90
C LEU A 12 27.36 -44.29 42.68
N SER A 13 26.67 -45.42 42.50
CA SER A 13 25.69 -45.60 41.43
C SER A 13 24.52 -44.62 41.52
N PHE A 14 23.94 -44.44 42.71
CA PHE A 14 22.88 -43.45 42.91
C PHE A 14 23.35 -42.02 42.68
N LEU A 15 24.56 -41.68 43.12
CA LEU A 15 25.16 -40.36 42.87
C LEU A 15 25.36 -40.11 41.38
N THR A 16 25.88 -41.10 40.63
CA THR A 16 26.01 -40.98 39.17
C THR A 16 24.66 -40.79 38.48
N LEU A 17 23.61 -41.46 38.95
CA LEU A 17 22.27 -41.33 38.40
C LEU A 17 21.66 -39.95 38.69
N VAL A 18 21.85 -39.41 39.89
CA VAL A 18 21.42 -38.05 40.25
C VAL A 18 22.16 -37.01 39.41
N ILE A 19 23.48 -37.15 39.22
CA ILE A 19 24.26 -36.25 38.36
C ILE A 19 23.75 -36.31 36.92
N LEU A 20 23.46 -37.50 36.41
CA LEU A 20 22.93 -37.67 35.05
C LEU A 20 21.57 -36.96 34.89
N ILE A 21 20.66 -37.10 35.87
CA ILE A 21 19.37 -36.39 35.87
C ILE A 21 19.57 -34.88 35.92
N LEU A 22 20.50 -34.39 36.75
CA LEU A 22 20.78 -32.96 36.84
C LEU A 22 21.36 -32.40 35.54
N VAL A 23 22.26 -33.13 34.89
CA VAL A 23 22.86 -32.72 33.61
C VAL A 23 21.82 -32.71 32.50
N THR A 24 21.03 -33.78 32.36
CA THR A 24 20.00 -33.86 31.30
C THR A 24 18.84 -32.90 31.55
N GLY A 25 18.43 -32.72 32.81
CA GLY A 25 17.43 -31.74 33.21
C GLY A 25 17.88 -30.30 32.94
N SER A 26 19.14 -29.97 33.28
CA SER A 26 19.70 -28.64 33.01
C SER A 26 19.87 -28.37 31.52
N ALA A 27 20.35 -29.36 30.76
CA ALA A 27 20.47 -29.25 29.30
C ALA A 27 19.09 -29.11 28.62
N GLY A 28 18.08 -29.85 29.10
CA GLY A 28 16.70 -29.74 28.62
C GLY A 28 16.10 -28.37 28.93
N TYR A 29 16.28 -27.87 30.16
CA TYR A 29 15.83 -26.54 30.56
C TYR A 29 16.47 -25.45 29.68
N TYR A 30 17.79 -25.48 29.51
CA TYR A 30 18.52 -24.55 28.65
C TYR A 30 18.05 -24.61 27.19
N GLY A 31 17.80 -25.82 26.66
CA GLY A 31 17.29 -25.99 25.31
C GLY A 31 15.91 -25.36 25.11
N ILE A 32 15.01 -25.54 26.08
CA ILE A 32 13.66 -24.97 26.04
C ILE A 32 13.69 -23.45 26.13
N THR A 33 14.50 -22.87 27.03
CA THR A 33 14.60 -21.41 27.16
C THR A 33 15.17 -20.78 25.90
N GLN A 34 16.23 -21.37 25.33
CA GLN A 34 16.83 -20.88 24.09
C GLN A 34 15.86 -20.97 22.90
N LEU A 35 15.08 -22.04 22.81
CA LEU A 35 14.07 -22.20 21.77
C LEU A 35 12.97 -21.15 21.92
N ASN A 36 12.50 -20.91 23.15
CA ASN A 36 11.46 -19.92 23.42
C ASN A 36 11.91 -18.51 23.03
N GLU A 37 13.14 -18.11 23.36
CA GLU A 37 13.71 -16.81 22.96
C GLU A 37 13.79 -16.65 21.44
N ARG A 38 14.22 -17.70 20.72
CA ARG A 38 14.33 -17.66 19.26
C ARG A 38 12.97 -17.61 18.60
N LEU A 39 12.00 -18.38 19.11
CA LEU A 39 10.63 -18.32 18.63
C LEU A 39 10.03 -16.93 18.87
N ALA A 40 10.20 -16.37 20.08
CA ALA A 40 9.73 -15.03 20.40
C ALA A 40 10.31 -13.95 19.47
N TYR A 41 11.60 -14.05 19.15
CA TYR A 41 12.23 -13.16 18.17
C TYR A 41 11.66 -13.33 16.76
N VAL A 42 11.57 -14.58 16.27
CA VAL A 42 11.11 -14.87 14.91
C VAL A 42 9.64 -14.50 14.72
N THR A 43 8.76 -14.84 15.67
CA THR A 43 7.32 -14.58 15.56
C THR A 43 6.91 -13.18 16.01
N GLY A 44 7.82 -12.44 16.63
CA GLY A 44 7.61 -11.05 17.07
C GLY A 44 8.33 -10.08 16.15
N PRO A 45 9.44 -9.44 16.59
CA PRO A 45 10.09 -8.36 15.84
C PRO A 45 10.44 -8.69 14.40
N ALA A 46 10.97 -9.89 14.13
CA ALA A 46 11.42 -10.26 12.80
C ALA A 46 10.24 -10.46 11.83
N TRP A 47 9.19 -11.15 12.27
CA TRP A 47 7.97 -11.31 11.50
C TRP A 47 7.29 -9.96 11.26
N ASP A 48 7.14 -9.16 12.31
CA ASP A 48 6.42 -7.88 12.24
C ASP A 48 7.11 -6.88 11.29
N THR A 49 8.45 -6.86 11.27
CA THR A 49 9.22 -6.07 10.31
C THR A 49 9.03 -6.56 8.88
N ALA A 50 9.13 -7.88 8.66
CA ALA A 50 8.99 -8.46 7.32
C ALA A 50 7.58 -8.24 6.76
N ASP A 51 6.58 -8.42 7.61
CA ASP A 51 5.17 -8.17 7.31
C ASP A 51 4.91 -6.68 7.03
N GLY A 52 5.42 -5.77 7.86
CA GLY A 52 5.33 -4.33 7.63
C GLY A 52 5.98 -3.91 6.29
N ALA A 53 7.11 -4.51 5.90
CA ALA A 53 7.73 -4.24 4.61
C ALA A 53 6.85 -4.71 3.43
N MET A 54 6.24 -5.89 3.56
CA MET A 54 5.32 -6.43 2.56
C MET A 54 4.06 -5.57 2.45
N GLU A 55 3.42 -5.24 3.57
CA GLU A 55 2.22 -4.42 3.62
C GLU A 55 2.48 -2.99 3.11
N GLY A 56 3.61 -2.39 3.46
CA GLY A 56 4.02 -1.08 2.93
C GLY A 56 4.17 -1.11 1.40
N THR A 57 4.71 -2.20 0.85
CA THR A 57 4.80 -2.40 -0.61
C THR A 57 3.40 -2.53 -1.25
N ILE A 58 2.51 -3.32 -0.64
CA ILE A 58 1.12 -3.46 -1.09
C ILE A 58 0.40 -2.12 -1.06
N ALA A 59 0.59 -1.33 -0.02
CA ALA A 59 -0.01 0.00 0.13
C ALA A 59 0.41 0.94 -1.01
N VAL A 60 1.70 0.99 -1.35
CA VAL A 60 2.20 1.80 -2.47
C VAL A 60 1.62 1.30 -3.80
N GLN A 61 1.52 -0.02 -3.99
CA GLN A 61 0.90 -0.60 -5.18
C GLN A 61 -0.59 -0.22 -5.32
N GLN A 62 -1.34 -0.24 -4.22
CA GLN A 62 -2.75 0.18 -4.20
C GLN A 62 -2.89 1.64 -4.59
N GLN A 63 -2.02 2.52 -4.08
CA GLN A 63 -2.01 3.93 -4.47
C GLN A 63 -1.70 4.09 -5.96
N MET A 64 -0.68 3.41 -6.48
CA MET A 64 -0.32 3.46 -7.90
C MET A 64 -1.46 2.99 -8.81
N ASN A 65 -2.15 1.91 -8.45
CA ASN A 65 -3.30 1.42 -9.20
C ASN A 65 -4.44 2.44 -9.19
N ALA A 66 -4.75 3.04 -8.04
CA ALA A 66 -5.80 4.05 -7.95
C ALA A 66 -5.46 5.31 -8.77
N ILE A 67 -4.20 5.76 -8.76
CA ILE A 67 -3.73 6.88 -9.58
C ILE A 67 -3.90 6.57 -11.07
N LEU A 68 -3.54 5.36 -11.51
CA LEU A 68 -3.71 4.93 -12.90
C LEU A 68 -5.17 5.00 -13.33
N GLU A 69 -6.09 4.58 -12.48
CA GLU A 69 -7.53 4.59 -12.75
C GLU A 69 -8.09 6.02 -12.85
N ILE A 70 -7.61 6.92 -11.98
CA ILE A 70 -7.95 8.35 -12.02
C ILE A 70 -7.47 8.98 -13.35
N VAL A 71 -6.23 8.71 -13.74
CA VAL A 71 -5.63 9.24 -14.99
C VAL A 71 -6.32 8.67 -16.23
N GLN A 72 -6.90 7.47 -16.15
CA GLN A 72 -7.74 6.90 -17.23
C GLN A 72 -9.14 7.52 -17.32
N GLY A 73 -9.44 8.53 -16.50
CA GLY A 73 -10.72 9.24 -16.53
C GLY A 73 -11.85 8.50 -15.83
N LYS A 74 -11.55 7.53 -14.94
CA LYS A 74 -12.57 6.94 -14.07
C LYS A 74 -12.92 7.89 -12.92
N GLU A 75 -14.11 7.70 -12.35
CA GLU A 75 -14.70 8.51 -11.27
C GLU A 75 -13.70 8.75 -10.11
N PRO A 76 -13.14 9.97 -9.97
CA PRO A 76 -12.00 10.25 -9.08
C PRO A 76 -12.33 10.03 -7.61
N GLU A 77 -13.55 10.37 -7.17
CA GLU A 77 -13.98 10.33 -5.77
C GLU A 77 -13.79 8.94 -5.13
N ARG A 78 -14.10 7.88 -5.89
CA ARG A 78 -13.94 6.50 -5.44
C ARG A 78 -12.46 6.13 -5.25
N TYR A 79 -11.59 6.63 -6.12
CA TYR A 79 -10.18 6.26 -6.13
C TYR A 79 -9.36 7.13 -5.17
N GLU A 80 -9.74 8.38 -4.95
CA GLU A 80 -9.19 9.21 -3.87
C GLU A 80 -9.39 8.57 -2.50
N GLN A 81 -10.58 8.04 -2.22
CA GLN A 81 -10.82 7.28 -0.97
C GLN A 81 -9.93 6.04 -0.86
N GLN A 82 -9.65 5.35 -1.98
CA GLN A 82 -8.72 4.21 -1.97
C GLN A 82 -7.30 4.65 -1.68
N ILE A 83 -6.85 5.76 -2.27
CA ILE A 83 -5.54 6.35 -2.00
C ILE A 83 -5.41 6.71 -0.52
N GLN A 84 -6.40 7.36 0.08
CA GLN A 84 -6.38 7.73 1.50
C GLN A 84 -6.31 6.51 2.43
N LYS A 85 -7.06 5.44 2.12
CA LYS A 85 -7.00 4.18 2.89
C LYS A 85 -5.63 3.53 2.77
N ALA A 86 -5.09 3.45 1.54
CA ALA A 86 -3.78 2.89 1.29
C ALA A 86 -2.65 3.71 1.93
N LEU A 87 -2.82 5.03 2.05
CA LEU A 87 -1.91 5.92 2.78
C LEU A 87 -1.84 5.57 4.27
N ILE A 88 -2.99 5.47 4.94
CA ILE A 88 -3.05 5.14 6.37
C ILE A 88 -2.50 3.74 6.62
N PHE A 89 -2.93 2.76 5.82
CA PHE A 89 -2.44 1.38 5.90
C PHE A 89 -0.93 1.28 5.67
N GLY A 90 -0.42 1.96 4.64
CA GLY A 90 1.00 1.99 4.34
C GLY A 90 1.83 2.67 5.43
N GLN A 91 1.34 3.78 6.00
CA GLN A 91 2.04 4.46 7.08
C GLN A 91 2.20 3.56 8.31
N GLN A 92 1.12 2.88 8.72
CA GLN A 92 1.16 1.92 9.83
C GLN A 92 2.17 0.79 9.56
N ALA A 93 2.19 0.26 8.33
CA ALA A 93 3.13 -0.77 7.94
C ALA A 93 4.59 -0.28 7.96
N PHE A 94 4.85 0.94 7.46
CA PHE A 94 6.18 1.53 7.48
C PHE A 94 6.65 1.88 8.90
N ASP A 95 5.76 2.34 9.77
CA ASP A 95 6.08 2.64 11.17
C ASP A 95 6.60 1.38 11.89
N ARG A 96 5.95 0.23 11.69
CA ARG A 96 6.44 -1.08 12.20
C ARG A 96 7.86 -1.40 11.72
N VAL A 97 8.17 -1.11 10.46
CA VAL A 97 9.53 -1.30 9.90
C VAL A 97 10.53 -0.31 10.50
N PHE A 98 10.13 0.94 10.72
CA PHE A 98 11.00 1.98 11.24
C PHE A 98 11.32 1.82 12.72
N GLU A 99 10.42 1.18 13.48
CA GLU A 99 10.54 0.98 14.92
C GLU A 99 11.21 -0.34 15.31
N SER A 100 11.46 -1.25 14.37
CA SER A 100 11.83 -2.63 14.71
C SER A 100 13.24 -2.85 15.27
N GLU A 101 14.11 -1.83 15.23
CA GLU A 101 15.54 -1.91 15.59
C GLU A 101 16.34 -3.01 14.83
N LEU A 102 15.73 -3.72 13.87
CA LEU A 102 16.35 -4.82 13.13
C LEU A 102 17.15 -4.36 11.91
N LEU A 103 16.87 -3.15 11.41
CA LEU A 103 17.46 -2.61 10.20
C LEU A 103 18.50 -1.54 10.55
N GLU A 104 19.57 -1.50 9.76
CA GLU A 104 20.60 -0.47 9.89
C GLU A 104 20.01 0.93 9.65
N ALA A 105 20.55 1.94 10.34
CA ALA A 105 20.00 3.29 10.34
C ALA A 105 20.02 3.94 8.93
N ASP A 106 21.00 3.58 8.08
CA ASP A 106 21.08 4.03 6.70
C ASP A 106 19.97 3.43 5.84
N VAL A 107 19.61 2.16 6.05
CA VAL A 107 18.49 1.49 5.36
C VAL A 107 17.18 2.17 5.72
N ILE A 108 16.93 2.42 7.01
CA ILE A 108 15.74 3.16 7.47
C ILE A 108 15.68 4.56 6.86
N THR A 109 16.80 5.27 6.87
CA THR A 109 16.90 6.63 6.32
C THR A 109 16.61 6.64 4.81
N ASN A 110 17.17 5.69 4.07
CA ASN A 110 16.93 5.54 2.64
C ASN A 110 15.47 5.19 2.36
N LEU A 111 14.86 4.27 3.12
CA LEU A 111 13.45 3.91 2.95
C LEU A 111 12.53 5.11 3.20
N LYS A 112 12.73 5.86 4.28
CA LYS A 112 11.98 7.10 4.55
C LYS A 112 12.09 8.10 3.40
N LYS A 113 13.29 8.27 2.85
CA LYS A 113 13.54 9.14 1.70
C LYS A 113 12.78 8.66 0.45
N GLN A 114 12.74 7.36 0.17
CA GLN A 114 12.01 6.81 -0.98
C GLN A 114 10.49 6.96 -0.81
N VAL A 115 9.96 6.71 0.39
CA VAL A 115 8.54 6.89 0.70
C VAL A 115 8.13 8.35 0.54
N SER A 116 8.90 9.29 1.10
CA SER A 116 8.67 10.72 0.92
C SER A 116 8.76 11.13 -0.55
N GLY A 117 9.82 10.70 -1.26
CA GLY A 117 10.00 11.03 -2.68
C GLY A 117 8.87 10.51 -3.57
N TYR A 118 8.29 9.35 -3.24
CA TYR A 118 7.10 8.84 -3.91
C TYR A 118 5.88 9.76 -3.66
N GLN A 119 5.64 10.16 -2.41
CA GLN A 119 4.54 11.05 -2.04
C GLN A 119 4.66 12.42 -2.72
N ASP A 120 5.87 12.98 -2.73
CA ASP A 120 6.20 14.26 -3.38
C ASP A 120 5.94 14.25 -4.89
N LEU A 121 6.02 13.08 -5.55
CA LEU A 121 5.71 12.92 -6.97
C LEU A 121 4.24 12.58 -7.22
N ARG A 122 3.60 11.84 -6.31
CA ARG A 122 2.18 11.49 -6.39
C ARG A 122 1.29 12.71 -6.30
N ASP A 123 1.52 13.57 -5.31
CA ASP A 123 0.59 14.65 -4.98
C ASP A 123 0.41 15.65 -6.13
N PRO A 124 1.48 16.07 -6.86
CA PRO A 124 1.33 16.88 -8.06
C PRO A 124 0.57 16.18 -9.19
N ILE A 125 0.66 14.86 -9.35
CA ILE A 125 -0.10 14.12 -10.37
C ILE A 125 -1.59 14.19 -10.08
N LEU A 126 -1.98 13.98 -8.82
CA LEU A 126 -3.37 14.05 -8.39
C LEU A 126 -3.94 15.45 -8.59
N ALA A 127 -3.22 16.48 -8.14
CA ALA A 127 -3.63 17.87 -8.29
C ALA A 127 -3.79 18.28 -9.77
N LYS A 128 -2.85 17.88 -10.64
CA LYS A 128 -2.94 18.16 -12.08
C LYS A 128 -4.08 17.42 -12.76
N ASN A 129 -4.39 16.21 -12.32
CA ASN A 129 -5.51 15.47 -12.87
C ASN A 129 -6.85 16.12 -12.47
N GLU A 130 -6.98 16.59 -11.22
CA GLU A 130 -8.16 17.33 -10.78
C GLU A 130 -8.38 18.58 -11.65
N GLU A 131 -7.32 19.36 -11.90
CA GLU A 131 -7.34 20.50 -12.81
C GLU A 131 -7.73 20.10 -14.24
N PHE A 132 -7.14 19.02 -14.77
CA PHE A 132 -7.48 18.50 -16.09
C PHE A 132 -8.95 18.11 -16.20
N GLN A 133 -9.50 17.40 -15.22
CA GLN A 133 -10.89 16.97 -15.22
C GLN A 133 -11.86 18.15 -15.16
N GLU A 134 -11.50 19.22 -14.45
CA GLU A 134 -12.29 20.45 -14.45
C GLU A 134 -12.30 21.11 -15.83
N TYR A 135 -11.14 21.23 -16.49
CA TYR A 135 -11.08 21.74 -17.86
C TYR A 135 -11.83 20.86 -18.86
N ASP A 136 -11.75 19.53 -18.74
CA ASP A 136 -12.48 18.60 -19.60
C ASP A 136 -14.01 18.75 -19.43
N ARG A 137 -14.49 18.92 -18.18
CA ARG A 137 -15.91 19.21 -17.91
C ARG A 137 -16.36 20.52 -18.57
N GLN A 138 -15.58 21.59 -18.41
CA GLN A 138 -15.90 22.89 -19.01
C GLN A 138 -15.89 22.85 -20.54
N LEU A 139 -14.91 22.16 -21.14
CA LEU A 139 -14.81 21.98 -22.58
C LEU A 139 -16.04 21.24 -23.14
N ARG A 140 -16.46 20.14 -22.49
CA ARG A 140 -17.65 19.38 -22.89
C ARG A 140 -18.92 20.21 -22.80
N ALA A 141 -19.09 20.98 -21.72
CA ALA A 141 -20.24 21.87 -21.57
C ALA A 141 -20.27 22.97 -22.66
N SER A 142 -19.09 23.54 -22.99
CA SER A 142 -18.96 24.51 -24.06
C SER A 142 -19.29 23.91 -25.43
N PHE A 143 -18.80 22.70 -25.71
CA PHE A 143 -19.09 21.96 -26.93
C PHE A 143 -20.60 21.70 -27.10
N GLU A 144 -21.30 21.25 -26.05
CA GLU A 144 -22.74 21.03 -26.12
C GLU A 144 -23.52 22.33 -26.36
N THR A 145 -23.08 23.43 -25.74
CA THR A 145 -23.68 24.75 -25.98
C THR A 145 -23.48 25.18 -27.44
N PHE A 146 -22.26 25.04 -27.97
CA PHE A 146 -21.95 25.35 -29.36
C PHE A 146 -22.76 24.48 -30.32
N ARG A 147 -22.84 23.17 -30.07
CA ARG A 147 -23.64 22.24 -30.87
C ARG A 147 -25.10 22.66 -30.91
N SER A 148 -25.69 22.99 -29.75
CA SER A 148 -27.08 23.44 -29.66
C SER A 148 -27.33 24.77 -30.40
N LEU A 149 -26.36 25.68 -30.40
CA LEU A 149 -26.46 26.91 -31.18
C LEU A 149 -26.40 26.63 -32.68
N MET A 150 -25.51 25.74 -33.12
CA MET A 150 -25.37 25.39 -34.53
C MET A 150 -26.62 24.71 -35.09
N VAL A 151 -27.32 23.89 -34.30
CA VAL A 151 -28.62 23.31 -34.70
C VAL A 151 -29.66 24.40 -34.95
N GLN A 152 -29.72 25.45 -34.11
CA GLN A 152 -30.66 26.56 -34.32
C GLN A 152 -30.30 27.39 -35.57
N VAL A 153 -29.00 27.57 -35.84
CA VAL A 153 -28.53 28.26 -37.05
C VAL A 153 -28.87 27.46 -38.30
N GLU A 154 -28.74 26.13 -38.25
CA GLU A 154 -29.15 25.22 -39.32
C GLU A 154 -30.67 25.31 -39.56
N GLU A 155 -31.49 25.18 -38.53
CA GLU A 155 -32.96 25.31 -38.65
C GLU A 155 -33.38 26.64 -39.26
N PHE A 156 -32.74 27.75 -38.87
CA PHE A 156 -33.00 29.06 -39.47
C PHE A 156 -32.56 29.13 -40.94
N GLY A 157 -31.38 28.59 -41.25
CA GLY A 157 -30.85 28.57 -42.62
C GLY A 157 -31.72 27.74 -43.56
N ASP A 158 -32.12 26.55 -43.13
CA ASP A 158 -33.01 25.67 -43.90
C ASP A 158 -34.36 26.34 -44.14
N GLY A 159 -34.95 26.96 -43.11
CA GLY A 159 -36.21 27.71 -43.25
C GLY A 159 -36.13 28.83 -44.29
N ALA A 160 -35.02 29.57 -44.36
CA ALA A 160 -34.82 30.61 -45.37
C ALA A 160 -34.70 30.03 -46.80
N VAL A 161 -34.08 28.87 -46.96
CA VAL A 161 -33.99 28.17 -48.25
C VAL A 161 -35.37 27.65 -48.68
N GLU A 162 -36.11 27.03 -47.76
CA GLU A 162 -37.46 26.54 -48.02
C GLU A 162 -38.44 27.68 -48.37
N GLU A 163 -38.32 28.85 -47.74
CA GLU A 163 -39.15 30.01 -48.05
C GLU A 163 -38.90 30.53 -49.49
N LEU A 164 -37.64 30.54 -49.93
CA LEU A 164 -37.26 30.87 -51.31
C LEU A 164 -37.71 29.80 -52.32
N GLU A 165 -37.61 28.52 -51.96
CA GLU A 165 -38.11 27.42 -52.81
C GLU A 165 -39.61 27.55 -53.04
N ASN A 166 -40.37 27.89 -51.99
CA ASN A 166 -41.82 28.08 -52.08
C ASN A 166 -42.23 29.41 -52.74
N ASN A 167 -41.35 30.42 -52.75
CA ASN A 167 -41.64 31.75 -53.31
C ASN A 167 -40.46 32.30 -54.16
N PRO A 168 -40.15 31.67 -55.32
CA PRO A 168 -38.91 31.91 -56.07
C PRO A 168 -38.80 33.30 -56.71
N ASP A 169 -39.91 34.00 -56.90
CA ASP A 169 -39.95 35.34 -57.51
C ASP A 169 -39.84 36.48 -56.48
N THR A 170 -39.70 36.15 -55.19
CA THR A 170 -39.62 37.16 -54.11
C THR A 170 -38.19 37.71 -54.00
N PRO A 171 -37.97 39.03 -54.10
CA PRO A 171 -36.63 39.60 -53.97
C PRO A 171 -36.10 39.40 -52.55
N ILE A 172 -34.87 38.87 -52.43
CA ILE A 172 -34.18 38.73 -51.15
C ILE A 172 -33.82 40.13 -50.63
N THR A 173 -34.33 40.53 -49.47
CA THR A 173 -34.00 41.80 -48.79
C THR A 173 -33.05 41.60 -47.63
#